data_AF-W7YXW6-F1
#
_entry.id   AF-W7YXW6-F1
#
_cell.length_a   1.000
_cell.length_b   1.000
_cell.length_c   1.000
_cell.angle_alpha   90.00
_cell.angle_beta   90.00
_cell.angle_gamma   90.00
#
_symmetry.space_group_name_H-M   'P 1'
#
loop_
_entity.id
_entity.type
_entity.pdbx_description
1 polymer ?
#
loop_
_entity_poly.entity_id
_entity_poly.type
_entity_poly.pdbx_seq_one_letter_code
_entity_poly.pdbx_strand_id
1 'polypeptide(L)'
;MPTPSMEDYLERIYKLIDEKGYARVSDIAEGLEVHPSSVTKMIQKLDKDDYLIYEKYRGLVLTSKGKKMGKRLVDRHQLLEEFLAMIGVQEQYIYNDVEGIEHHLSWDSITRIETLVEYFRRDGQRLQDLWIFTMKWSVIPNSGICPSLRDRCLFVYPLIY
;
A
#
# COMPACT_ATOMS: atom_id res chain seq x y z
N MET A 1 5.09 6.33 17.84
CA MET A 1 4.59 5.91 16.52
C MET A 1 3.42 4.98 16.76
N PRO A 2 2.34 5.03 15.97
CA PRO A 2 1.26 4.05 16.08
C PRO A 2 1.81 2.64 15.78
N THR A 3 1.23 1.62 16.40
CA THR A 3 1.49 0.22 16.03
C THR A 3 0.79 -0.12 14.72
N PRO A 4 1.15 -1.19 13.98
CA PRO A 4 0.42 -1.61 12.77
C PRO A 4 -1.10 -1.66 12.97
N SER A 5 -1.56 -2.36 14.01
CA SER A 5 -2.98 -2.40 14.35
C SER A 5 -3.62 -1.03 14.68
N MET A 6 -2.85 -0.02 15.09
CA MET A 6 -3.41 1.34 15.26
C MET A 6 -3.50 2.07 13.92
N GLU A 7 -2.58 1.78 12.99
CA GLU A 7 -2.61 2.30 11.63
C GLU A 7 -3.86 1.80 10.89
N ASP A 8 -4.15 0.50 10.90
CA ASP A 8 -5.34 -0.08 10.22
C ASP A 8 -6.63 0.61 10.65
N TYR A 9 -6.75 0.87 11.96
CA TYR A 9 -7.91 1.57 12.52
C TYR A 9 -7.97 3.03 12.09
N LEU A 10 -6.85 3.75 12.10
CA LEU A 10 -6.82 5.15 11.66
C LEU A 10 -7.11 5.28 10.18
N GLU A 11 -6.60 4.38 9.36
CA GLU A 11 -6.88 4.31 7.94
C GLU A 11 -8.36 4.02 7.68
N ARG A 12 -8.92 2.99 8.33
CA ARG A 12 -10.34 2.64 8.17
C ARG A 12 -11.26 3.76 8.64
N ILE A 13 -10.96 4.38 9.78
CA ILE A 13 -11.72 5.53 10.29
C ILE A 13 -11.65 6.70 9.30
N TYR A 14 -10.46 6.98 8.76
CA TYR A 14 -10.27 8.05 7.78
C TYR A 14 -11.09 7.79 6.51
N LYS A 15 -10.98 6.58 5.92
CA LYS A 15 -11.76 6.17 4.74
C LYS A 15 -13.27 6.34 4.97
N LEU A 16 -13.80 5.86 6.10
CA LEU A 16 -15.22 5.99 6.45
C LEU A 16 -15.68 7.44 6.59
N ILE A 17 -14.86 8.29 7.24
CA ILE A 17 -15.19 9.72 7.40
C ILE A 17 -15.15 10.44 6.04
N ASP A 18 -14.19 10.12 5.18
CA ASP A 18 -14.07 10.72 3.86
C ASP A 18 -15.25 10.34 2.94
N GLU A 19 -15.69 9.08 2.99
CA GLU A 19 -16.81 8.56 2.19
C GLU A 19 -18.19 8.96 2.70
N LYS A 20 -18.42 8.89 4.02
CA LYS A 20 -19.77 9.00 4.63
C LYS A 20 -19.93 10.23 5.52
N GLY A 21 -18.86 10.94 5.84
CA GLY A 21 -18.85 12.06 6.78
C GLY A 21 -18.81 11.65 8.26
N TYR A 22 -18.90 10.35 8.57
CA TYR A 22 -18.84 9.82 9.93
C TYR A 22 -18.31 8.38 9.93
N ALA A 23 -17.79 7.91 11.07
CA ALA A 23 -17.50 6.50 11.27
C ALA A 23 -18.24 5.96 12.50
N ARG A 24 -18.82 4.77 12.38
CA ARG A 24 -19.46 4.04 13.47
C ARG A 24 -18.62 2.84 13.87
N VAL A 25 -18.71 2.46 15.14
CA VAL A 25 -18.05 1.26 15.67
C VAL A 25 -18.42 0.01 14.87
N SER A 26 -19.67 -0.12 14.43
CA SER A 26 -20.13 -1.23 13.58
C SER A 26 -19.41 -1.28 12.23
N ASP A 27 -19.28 -0.12 11.56
CA ASP A 27 -18.70 -0.03 10.22
C ASP A 27 -17.17 -0.26 10.24
N ILE A 28 -16.52 0.09 11.37
CA ILE A 28 -15.11 -0.20 11.63
C ILE A 28 -14.93 -1.69 11.94
N ALA A 29 -15.79 -2.26 12.79
CA ALA A 29 -15.74 -3.67 13.17
C ALA A 29 -15.91 -4.61 11.96
N GLU A 30 -16.90 -4.31 11.11
CA GLU A 30 -17.15 -5.04 9.88
C GLU A 30 -15.97 -4.93 8.92
N GLY A 31 -15.44 -3.72 8.70
CA GLY A 31 -14.37 -3.51 7.73
C GLY A 31 -13.00 -4.06 8.12
N LEU A 32 -12.77 -4.27 9.42
CA LEU A 32 -11.54 -4.89 9.93
C LEU A 32 -11.75 -6.34 10.37
N GLU A 33 -12.95 -6.89 10.18
CA GLU A 33 -13.32 -8.25 10.60
C GLU A 33 -13.02 -8.55 12.08
N VAL A 34 -13.29 -7.57 12.96
CA VAL A 34 -13.04 -7.65 14.41
C VAL A 34 -14.31 -7.46 15.22
N HIS A 35 -14.31 -7.96 16.46
CA HIS A 35 -15.43 -7.74 17.37
C HIS A 35 -15.59 -6.24 17.74
N PRO A 36 -16.82 -5.70 17.84
CA PRO A 36 -17.07 -4.31 18.25
C PRO A 36 -16.45 -3.91 19.60
N SER A 37 -16.27 -4.89 20.50
CA SER A 37 -15.61 -4.68 21.79
C SER A 37 -14.10 -4.38 21.62
N SER A 38 -13.44 -5.00 20.64
CA SER A 38 -12.05 -4.69 20.26
C SER A 38 -11.94 -3.28 19.70
N VAL A 39 -12.89 -2.88 18.86
CA VAL A 39 -12.94 -1.53 18.30
C VAL A 39 -13.05 -0.47 19.38
N THR A 40 -13.95 -0.67 20.35
CA THR A 40 -14.13 0.27 21.46
C THR A 40 -12.83 0.45 22.26
N LYS A 41 -12.11 -0.64 22.53
CA LYS A 41 -10.81 -0.59 23.22
C LYS A 41 -9.76 0.15 22.40
N MET A 42 -9.71 -0.06 21.09
CA MET A 42 -8.76 0.62 20.21
C MET A 42 -9.07 2.13 20.10
N ILE A 43 -10.35 2.51 19.97
CA ILE A 43 -10.77 3.92 19.95
C ILE A 43 -10.32 4.62 21.23
N GLN A 44 -10.50 4.01 22.40
CA GLN A 44 -10.03 4.58 23.67
C GLN A 44 -8.50 4.74 23.72
N LYS A 45 -7.74 3.86 23.05
CA LYS A 45 -6.29 3.98 22.95
C LYS A 45 -5.89 5.12 22.01
N LEU A 46 -6.54 5.22 20.85
CA LEU A 46 -6.31 6.30 19.87
C LEU A 46 -6.68 7.68 20.43
N ASP A 47 -7.72 7.75 21.27
CA ASP A 47 -8.14 8.95 22.00
C ASP A 47 -7.06 9.41 22.99
N LYS A 48 -6.54 8.48 23.82
CA LYS A 48 -5.42 8.75 24.74
C LYS A 48 -4.16 9.22 24.04
N ASP A 49 -3.92 8.72 22.83
CA ASP A 49 -2.77 9.08 22.00
C ASP A 49 -3.01 10.30 21.11
N ASP A 50 -4.13 11.02 21.30
CA ASP A 50 -4.50 12.27 20.61
C ASP A 50 -4.68 12.15 19.09
N TYR A 51 -5.05 10.97 18.60
CA TYR A 51 -5.38 10.78 17.18
C TYR A 51 -6.86 11.02 16.89
N LEU A 52 -7.74 10.81 17.85
CA LEU A 52 -9.16 11.10 17.72
C LEU A 52 -9.70 11.65 19.02
N ILE A 53 -10.91 12.21 18.96
CA ILE A 53 -11.70 12.56 20.12
C ILE A 53 -12.94 11.69 20.08
N TYR A 54 -13.15 10.92 21.15
CA TYR A 54 -14.35 10.10 21.31
C TYR A 54 -15.26 10.70 22.37
N GLU A 55 -16.41 11.22 21.94
CA GLU A 55 -17.45 11.71 22.84
C GLU A 55 -18.66 10.77 22.80
N LYS A 56 -19.01 10.22 23.97
CA LYS A 56 -20.18 9.36 24.11
C LYS A 56 -21.42 10.09 23.58
N TYR A 57 -22.17 9.45 22.67
CA TYR A 57 -23.33 9.99 21.94
C TYR A 57 -23.04 11.03 20.84
N ARG A 58 -21.83 11.57 20.74
CA ARG A 58 -21.44 12.53 19.70
C ARG A 58 -20.55 11.93 18.61
N GLY A 59 -20.11 10.69 18.80
CA GLY A 59 -19.37 9.92 17.81
C GLY A 59 -17.87 10.07 17.97
N LEU A 60 -17.16 9.83 16.89
CA LEU A 60 -15.70 9.88 16.84
C LEU A 60 -15.27 10.90 15.78
N VAL A 61 -14.32 11.74 16.13
CA VAL A 61 -13.77 12.77 15.23
C VAL A 61 -12.26 12.66 15.24
N LEU A 62 -11.63 12.58 14.07
CA LEU A 62 -10.17 12.62 13.98
C LEU A 62 -9.64 14.01 14.37
N THR A 63 -8.60 14.05 15.20
CA THR A 63 -7.85 15.28 15.44
C THR A 63 -7.07 15.66 14.17
N SER A 64 -6.46 16.85 14.13
CA SER A 64 -5.55 17.22 13.05
C SER A 64 -4.40 16.20 12.87
N LYS A 65 -3.91 15.65 13.99
CA LYS A 65 -2.88 14.59 14.01
C LYS A 65 -3.41 13.28 13.42
N GLY A 66 -4.59 12.84 13.85
CA GLY A 66 -5.24 11.65 13.29
C GLY A 66 -5.57 11.77 11.82
N LYS A 67 -6.07 12.93 11.39
CA LYS A 67 -6.41 13.18 9.99
C LYS A 67 -5.19 13.17 9.10
N LYS A 68 -4.07 13.78 9.54
CA LYS A 68 -2.80 13.73 8.82
C LYS A 68 -2.25 12.31 8.74
N MET A 69 -2.34 11.54 9.82
CA MET A 69 -1.87 10.15 9.83
C MET A 69 -2.75 9.26 8.94
N GLY A 70 -4.07 9.29 9.12
CA GLY A 70 -5.02 8.52 8.32
C GLY A 70 -4.88 8.79 6.83
N LYS A 71 -4.79 10.06 6.42
CA LYS A 71 -4.51 10.41 5.02
C LYS A 71 -3.22 9.77 4.51
N ARG A 72 -2.14 9.85 5.29
CA ARG A 72 -0.83 9.29 4.90
C ARG A 72 -0.87 7.77 4.74
N LEU A 73 -1.67 7.07 5.56
CA LEU A 73 -1.85 5.63 5.47
C LEU A 73 -2.64 5.25 4.21
N VAL A 74 -3.75 5.95 3.93
CA VAL A 74 -4.51 5.75 2.68
C VAL A 74 -3.64 6.02 1.44
N ASP A 75 -2.87 7.11 1.45
CA ASP A 75 -1.96 7.45 0.35
C ASP A 75 -0.88 6.37 0.16
N ARG A 76 -0.35 5.80 1.26
CA ARG A 76 0.61 4.68 1.23
C ARG A 76 -0.01 3.43 0.60
N HIS A 77 -1.21 3.05 1.04
CA HIS A 77 -1.93 1.89 0.52
C HIS A 77 -2.16 2.02 -0.99
N GLN A 78 -2.71 3.15 -1.44
CA GLN A 78 -2.96 3.42 -2.86
C GLN A 78 -1.67 3.43 -3.71
N LEU A 79 -0.59 4.03 -3.18
CA LEU A 79 0.70 4.04 -3.86
C LEU A 79 1.23 2.61 -4.07
N LEU A 80 1.10 1.74 -3.07
CA LEU A 80 1.56 0.37 -3.15
C LEU A 80 0.69 -0.46 -4.11
N GLU A 81 -0.63 -0.29 -4.10
CA GLU A 81 -1.53 -0.92 -5.08
C GLU A 81 -1.12 -0.57 -6.51
N GLU A 82 -0.91 0.73 -6.76
CA GLU A 82 -0.51 1.23 -8.07
C GLU A 82 0.87 0.73 -8.48
N PHE A 83 1.83 0.73 -7.55
CA PHE A 83 3.17 0.21 -7.78
C PHE A 83 3.14 -1.28 -8.16
N LEU A 84 2.41 -2.11 -7.42
CA LEU A 84 2.30 -3.54 -7.71
C LEU A 84 1.60 -3.79 -9.04
N ALA A 85 0.56 -3.03 -9.36
CA ALA A 85 -0.10 -3.08 -10.66
C ALA A 85 0.88 -2.73 -11.81
N MET A 86 1.67 -1.66 -11.65
CA MET A 86 2.64 -1.22 -12.66
C MET A 86 3.70 -2.27 -12.98
N ILE A 87 4.25 -2.94 -11.97
CA ILE A 87 5.27 -3.97 -12.19
C ILE A 87 4.68 -5.30 -12.70
N GLY A 88 3.35 -5.39 -12.84
CA GLY A 88 2.65 -6.52 -13.45
C GLY A 88 2.23 -7.62 -12.47
N VAL A 89 2.06 -7.31 -11.17
CA VAL A 89 1.41 -8.24 -10.24
C VAL A 89 -0.04 -8.46 -10.69
N GLN A 90 -0.50 -9.71 -10.63
CA GLN A 90 -1.88 -10.02 -11.04
C GLN A 90 -2.85 -9.37 -10.05
N GLU A 91 -3.92 -8.77 -10.58
CA GLU A 91 -4.92 -7.99 -9.83
C GLU A 91 -5.43 -8.71 -8.57
N GLN A 92 -5.67 -10.03 -8.67
CA GLN A 92 -6.15 -10.86 -7.56
C GLN A 92 -5.19 -10.96 -6.35
N TYR A 93 -3.90 -10.65 -6.52
CA TYR A 93 -2.91 -10.68 -5.44
C TYR A 93 -2.62 -9.31 -4.85
N ILE A 94 -2.86 -8.22 -5.60
CA ILE A 94 -2.43 -6.87 -5.24
C ILE A 94 -2.91 -6.48 -3.84
N TYR A 95 -4.21 -6.60 -3.57
CA TYR A 95 -4.78 -6.21 -2.28
C TYR A 95 -4.13 -6.93 -1.10
N ASN A 96 -4.02 -8.27 -1.18
CA ASN A 96 -3.44 -9.08 -0.11
C ASN A 96 -1.95 -8.80 0.08
N ASP A 97 -1.21 -8.55 -1.01
CA ASP A 97 0.21 -8.23 -0.95
C ASP A 97 0.43 -6.85 -0.31
N VAL A 98 -0.38 -5.84 -0.65
CA VAL A 98 -0.31 -4.50 -0.05
C VAL A 98 -0.56 -4.57 1.46
N GLU A 99 -1.67 -5.17 1.89
CA GLU A 99 -2.01 -5.35 3.31
C GLU A 99 -0.88 -6.05 4.07
N GLY A 100 -0.22 -7.03 3.43
CA GLY A 100 0.89 -7.78 4.02
C GLY A 100 2.17 -6.95 4.23
N ILE A 101 2.46 -5.97 3.37
CA ILE A 101 3.74 -5.25 3.38
C ILE A 101 3.66 -3.83 3.92
N GLU A 102 2.51 -3.17 3.88
CA GLU A 102 2.44 -1.72 4.02
C GLU A 102 2.88 -1.20 5.40
N HIS A 103 2.67 -1.99 6.46
CA HIS A 103 3.12 -1.67 7.83
C HIS A 103 4.56 -2.12 8.13
N HIS A 104 5.18 -2.87 7.23
CA HIS A 104 6.51 -3.44 7.39
C HIS A 104 7.57 -2.67 6.61
N LEU A 105 7.16 -1.73 5.75
CA LEU A 105 8.06 -0.87 4.99
C LEU A 105 8.39 0.41 5.75
N SER A 106 9.68 0.78 5.70
CA SER A 106 10.11 2.07 6.20
C SER A 106 9.57 3.21 5.33
N TRP A 107 9.36 4.38 5.93
CA TRP A 107 8.95 5.57 5.16
C TRP A 107 9.97 6.00 4.09
N ASP A 108 11.26 5.68 4.26
CA ASP A 108 12.26 5.91 3.20
C ASP A 108 11.97 5.00 2.00
N SER A 109 11.71 3.71 2.23
CA SER A 109 11.33 2.76 1.17
C SER A 109 10.08 3.21 0.42
N ILE A 110 9.03 3.65 1.14
CA ILE A 110 7.82 4.20 0.54
C ILE A 110 8.14 5.42 -0.35
N THR A 111 9.01 6.32 0.10
CA THR A 111 9.42 7.50 -0.68
C THR A 111 10.18 7.11 -1.96
N ARG A 112 11.00 6.04 -1.91
CA ARG A 112 11.68 5.51 -3.11
C ARG A 112 10.70 4.87 -4.09
N ILE A 113 9.71 4.15 -3.59
CA ILE A 113 8.63 3.59 -4.41
C ILE A 113 7.84 4.72 -5.07
N GLU A 114 7.47 5.77 -4.33
CA GLU A 114 6.80 6.96 -4.87
C GLU A 114 7.61 7.60 -6.00
N THR A 115 8.92 7.76 -5.81
CA THR A 115 9.81 8.30 -6.84
C THR A 115 9.83 7.41 -8.09
N LEU A 116 9.79 6.09 -7.92
CA LEU A 116 9.78 5.12 -9.03
C LEU A 116 8.43 5.12 -9.78
N VAL A 117 7.32 5.20 -9.05
CA VAL A 117 5.97 5.39 -9.60
C VAL A 117 5.93 6.67 -10.45
N GLU A 118 6.42 7.79 -9.91
CA GLU A 118 6.53 9.05 -10.64
C GLU A 118 7.43 8.96 -11.88
N TYR A 119 8.52 8.19 -11.79
CA TYR A 119 9.40 7.95 -12.93
C TYR A 119 8.67 7.23 -14.08
N PHE A 120 7.82 6.23 -13.79
CA PHE A 120 7.01 5.55 -14.80
C PHE A 120 5.88 6.43 -15.33
N ARG A 121 5.19 7.19 -14.45
CA ARG A 121 4.10 8.11 -14.84
C ARG A 121 4.54 9.17 -15.85
N ARG A 122 5.77 9.66 -15.75
CA ARG A 122 6.32 10.70 -16.64
C ARG A 122 6.51 10.24 -18.08
N ASP A 123 6.67 8.94 -18.31
CA ASP A 123 6.97 8.40 -19.63
C ASP A 123 6.51 6.95 -19.73
N GLY A 124 5.37 6.76 -20.39
CA GLY A 124 4.73 5.46 -20.58
C GLY A 124 5.57 4.46 -21.40
N GLN A 125 6.58 4.91 -22.16
CA GLN A 125 7.49 3.98 -22.85
C GLN A 125 8.26 3.14 -21.85
N ARG A 126 8.63 3.69 -20.68
CA ARG A 126 9.35 2.97 -19.62
C ARG A 126 8.56 1.78 -19.09
N LEU A 127 7.24 1.93 -18.98
CA LEU A 127 6.34 0.87 -18.54
C LEU A 127 6.23 -0.21 -19.62
N GLN A 128 6.13 0.19 -20.89
CA GLN A 128 6.15 -0.75 -22.03
C GLN A 128 7.46 -1.53 -22.09
N ASP A 129 8.60 -0.86 -21.94
CA ASP A 129 9.92 -1.48 -21.91
C ASP A 129 10.04 -2.51 -20.78
N LEU A 130 9.53 -2.16 -19.59
CA LEU A 130 9.47 -3.06 -18.44
C LEU A 130 8.64 -4.32 -18.78
N TRP A 131 7.45 -4.15 -19.35
CA TRP A 131 6.58 -5.29 -19.69
C TRP A 131 7.18 -6.17 -20.78
N ILE A 132 7.78 -5.58 -21.82
CA ILE A 132 8.50 -6.32 -22.87
C ILE A 132 9.64 -7.13 -22.24
N PHE A 133 10.38 -6.53 -21.31
CA PHE A 133 11.47 -7.19 -20.61
C PHE A 133 10.97 -8.37 -19.76
N THR A 134 9.91 -8.16 -18.97
CA THR A 134 9.29 -9.22 -18.16
C THR A 134 8.79 -10.38 -19.02
N MET A 135 8.10 -10.10 -20.13
CA MET A 135 7.64 -11.12 -21.07
C MET A 135 8.80 -11.94 -21.66
N LYS A 136 9.90 -11.29 -22.05
CA LYS A 136 11.09 -11.98 -22.57
C LYS A 136 11.75 -12.87 -21.50
N TRP A 137 11.72 -12.46 -20.23
CA TRP A 137 12.29 -13.25 -19.14
C TRP A 137 11.40 -14.47 -18.80
N SER A 138 10.07 -14.32 -18.81
CA SER A 138 9.14 -15.42 -18.53
C SER A 138 9.12 -16.54 -19.58
N VAL A 139 9.65 -16.29 -20.79
CA VAL A 139 9.69 -17.26 -21.90
C VAL A 139 10.95 -18.14 -21.88
N ILE A 140 11.88 -17.96 -20.94
CA ILE A 140 12.99 -18.90 -20.76
C ILE A 140 12.44 -20.18 -20.11
N PRO A 141 12.48 -21.35 -20.78
CA PRO A 141 11.90 -22.56 -20.24
C PRO A 141 12.61 -22.99 -18.95
N ASN A 142 11.87 -23.70 -18.10
CA ASN A 142 12.29 -24.44 -16.91
C ASN A 142 13.36 -25.54 -17.20
N SER A 143 14.33 -25.31 -18.08
CA SER A 143 15.58 -26.07 -18.06
C SER A 143 16.43 -25.46 -16.94
N GLY A 144 16.46 -26.13 -15.78
CA GLY A 144 17.07 -25.69 -14.51
C GLY A 144 18.58 -25.39 -14.55
N ILE A 145 19.00 -24.48 -15.40
CA ILE A 145 20.32 -23.89 -15.48
C ILE A 145 20.09 -22.39 -15.47
N CYS A 146 20.26 -21.77 -14.29
CA CYS A 146 20.34 -20.32 -14.20
C CYS A 146 21.67 -19.93 -14.89
N PRO A 147 21.66 -19.26 -16.05
CA PRO A 147 22.91 -18.76 -16.63
C PRO A 147 23.43 -17.72 -15.65
N SER A 148 24.71 -17.80 -15.29
CA SER A 148 25.32 -16.85 -14.38
C SER A 148 25.06 -15.41 -14.88
N LEU A 149 25.01 -14.42 -13.99
CA LEU A 149 24.79 -13.02 -14.37
C LEU A 149 25.74 -12.51 -15.47
N ARG A 150 26.88 -13.19 -15.72
CA ARG A 150 27.80 -12.90 -16.83
C ARG A 150 27.29 -13.32 -18.20
N ASP A 151 26.53 -14.40 -18.30
CA ASP A 151 26.11 -14.95 -19.61
C ASP A 151 24.90 -14.20 -20.20
N ARG A 152 24.24 -13.36 -19.40
CA ARG A 152 23.08 -12.55 -19.81
C ARG A 152 23.44 -11.24 -20.52
N CYS A 153 24.69 -10.78 -20.44
CA CYS A 153 25.13 -9.57 -21.14
C CYS A 153 25.41 -9.77 -22.64
N LEU A 154 25.52 -11.01 -23.13
CA LEU A 154 25.94 -11.28 -24.52
C LEU A 154 24.81 -11.16 -25.56
N PHE A 155 23.56 -10.99 -25.14
CA PHE A 155 22.40 -10.86 -26.05
C PHE A 155 21.84 -9.43 -26.15
N VAL A 156 22.58 -8.44 -25.68
CA VAL A 156 22.20 -7.02 -25.82
C VAL A 156 23.22 -6.34 -26.71
N TYR A 157 23.19 -6.59 -28.02
CA TYR A 157 23.58 -5.65 -29.10
C TYR A 157 23.27 -6.30 -30.45
N PRO A 158 22.25 -5.86 -31.21
CA PRO A 158 22.34 -5.94 -32.66
C PRO A 158 23.34 -4.88 -33.09
N LEU A 159 24.48 -5.33 -33.61
CA LEU A 159 25.40 -4.52 -34.40
C LEU A 159 24.59 -3.76 -35.45
N ILE A 160 24.57 -2.43 -35.32
CA ILE A 160 24.30 -1.53 -36.43
C ILE A 160 25.56 -1.56 -37.29
N TYR A 161 25.49 -2.18 -38.46
CA TYR A 161 26.16 -1.78 -39.70
C TYR A 161 25.45 -2.44 -40.89
#